data_AF-A0A076E928-F1
#
_entry.id   AF-A0A076E928-F1
#
_cell.length_a   1.000
_cell.length_b   1.000
_cell.length_c   1.000
_cell.angle_alpha   90.00
_cell.angle_beta   90.00
_cell.angle_gamma   90.00
#
_symmetry.space_group_name_H-M   'P 1'
#
loop_
_entity.id
_entity.type
_entity.pdbx_description
1 polymer ?
#
loop_
_entity_poly.entity_id
_entity_poly.type
_entity_poly.pdbx_seq_one_letter_code
_entity_poly.pdbx_strand_id
1 'polypeptide(L)'
;MSIKYVCVALLAFTAYAIALTQEDKQAFLTSIAPLIGECSKEYGVNPEEIEAAKAAHSGESLKPCFVACFFKKLGVINDNGDFDPEASKAKGKQFFKDVEDQNKVSEIADICTSINAETVSDKTQGCDRSKLLMECYSKNKGGFSPFV
;
A
#
# COMPACT_ATOMS: atom_id res chain seq x y z
N MET A 1 21.55 -38.33 -24.27
CA MET A 1 21.29 -37.62 -23.01
C MET A 1 19.85 -37.15 -23.06
N SER A 2 18.97 -37.81 -22.32
CA SER A 2 17.52 -37.77 -22.56
C SER A 2 16.91 -36.42 -22.13
N ILE A 3 16.16 -35.80 -23.06
CA ILE A 3 15.38 -34.56 -22.94
C ILE A 3 14.50 -34.48 -21.68
N LYS A 4 14.24 -35.61 -21.00
CA LYS A 4 13.46 -35.70 -19.76
C LYS A 4 14.08 -34.96 -18.56
N TYR A 5 15.40 -34.74 -18.55
CA TYR A 5 16.09 -34.15 -17.39
C TYR A 5 16.36 -32.64 -17.51
N VAL A 6 16.11 -32.03 -18.68
CA VAL A 6 16.29 -30.59 -18.88
C VAL A 6 15.07 -29.79 -18.38
N CYS A 7 13.86 -30.36 -18.44
CA CYS A 7 12.65 -29.68 -17.98
C CYS A 7 12.47 -29.68 -16.45
N VAL A 8 13.10 -30.60 -15.72
CA VAL A 8 12.94 -30.70 -14.25
C VAL A 8 13.85 -29.71 -13.51
N ALA A 9 14.97 -29.30 -14.11
CA ALA A 9 15.88 -28.31 -13.52
C ALA A 9 15.43 -26.85 -13.70
N LEU A 10 14.51 -26.58 -14.63
CA LEU A 10 13.98 -25.23 -14.91
C LEU A 10 12.75 -24.84 -14.09
N LEU A 11 12.09 -25.81 -13.42
CA LEU A 11 10.93 -25.56 -12.55
C LEU A 11 11.30 -25.34 -11.07
N ALA A 12 12.60 -25.43 -10.72
CA ALA A 12 13.08 -25.17 -9.37
C ALA A 12 13.44 -23.68 -9.11
N PHE A 13 13.35 -22.82 -10.13
CA PHE A 13 13.62 -21.38 -10.01
C PHE A 13 12.36 -20.49 -10.03
N THR A 14 11.16 -21.05 -10.17
CA THR A 14 9.92 -20.28 -10.38
C THR A 14 9.07 -20.09 -9.12
N ALA A 15 9.66 -20.04 -7.92
CA ALA A 15 8.89 -19.82 -6.68
C ALA A 15 9.51 -18.77 -5.72
N TYR A 16 10.35 -17.86 -6.21
CA TYR A 16 10.63 -16.59 -5.52
C TYR A 16 9.49 -15.58 -5.76
N ALA A 17 8.26 -16.05 -5.58
CA ALA A 17 7.09 -15.21 -5.49
C ALA A 17 6.31 -15.70 -4.27
N ILE A 18 6.79 -15.36 -3.08
CA ILE A 18 5.90 -15.31 -1.92
C ILE A 18 5.08 -14.02 -2.06
N ALA A 19 4.30 -13.92 -3.14
CA ALA A 19 3.16 -13.04 -3.15
C ALA A 19 2.22 -13.57 -2.06
N LEU A 20 1.75 -12.69 -1.18
CA LEU A 20 0.77 -12.99 -0.14
C LEU A 20 -0.19 -14.10 -0.58
N THR A 21 -0.43 -15.11 0.28
CA THR A 21 -1.40 -16.16 -0.08
C THR A 21 -2.76 -15.52 -0.36
N GLN A 22 -3.58 -16.11 -1.23
CA GLN A 22 -4.92 -15.56 -1.52
C GLN A 22 -5.76 -15.38 -0.25
N GLU A 23 -5.53 -16.23 0.75
CA GLU A 23 -6.13 -16.14 2.08
C GLU A 23 -5.65 -14.90 2.85
N ASP A 24 -4.34 -14.61 2.86
CA ASP A 24 -3.78 -13.43 3.51
C ASP A 24 -4.29 -12.13 2.87
N LYS A 25 -4.42 -12.10 1.53
CA LYS A 25 -4.99 -10.96 0.81
C LYS A 25 -6.45 -10.72 1.18
N GLN A 26 -7.25 -11.78 1.22
CA GLN A 26 -8.66 -11.67 1.57
C GLN A 26 -8.82 -11.19 3.02
N ALA A 27 -8.02 -11.72 3.95
CA ALA A 27 -8.01 -11.29 5.34
C ALA A 27 -7.63 -9.80 5.48
N PHE A 28 -6.61 -9.35 4.74
CA PHE A 28 -6.21 -7.95 4.70
C PHE A 28 -7.34 -7.06 4.17
N LEU A 29 -7.90 -7.38 3.00
CA LEU A 29 -9.01 -6.61 2.40
C LEU A 29 -10.23 -6.54 3.32
N THR A 30 -10.59 -7.65 3.97
CA THR A 30 -11.67 -7.67 4.96
C THR A 30 -11.36 -6.78 6.16
N SER A 31 -10.11 -6.74 6.62
CA SER A 31 -9.71 -5.89 7.76
C SER A 31 -9.79 -4.39 7.47
N ILE A 32 -9.55 -3.97 6.21
CA ILE A 32 -9.54 -2.56 5.82
C ILE A 32 -10.85 -2.07 5.18
N ALA A 33 -11.76 -2.98 4.82
CA ALA A 33 -13.05 -2.65 4.20
C ALA A 33 -13.91 -1.66 5.02
N PRO A 34 -14.00 -1.74 6.36
CA PRO A 34 -14.73 -0.74 7.15
C PRO A 34 -14.16 0.66 6.99
N LEU A 35 -12.82 0.79 6.91
CA LEU A 35 -12.14 2.08 6.76
C LEU A 35 -12.45 2.70 5.39
N ILE A 36 -12.42 1.88 4.34
CA ILE A 36 -12.82 2.28 2.98
C ILE A 36 -14.27 2.77 2.99
N GLY A 37 -15.19 2.00 3.58
CA GLY A 37 -16.61 2.36 3.63
C GLY A 37 -16.90 3.66 4.38
N GLU A 38 -16.20 3.92 5.49
CA GLU A 38 -16.31 5.18 6.23
C GLU A 38 -15.79 6.36 5.41
N CYS A 39 -14.59 6.25 4.82
CA CYS A 39 -13.99 7.32 4.03
C CYS A 39 -14.76 7.57 2.72
N SER A 40 -15.34 6.53 2.10
CA SER A 40 -16.18 6.65 0.91
C SER A 40 -17.42 7.50 1.19
N LYS A 41 -18.05 7.32 2.37
CA LYS A 41 -19.19 8.13 2.80
C LYS A 41 -18.78 9.60 3.03
N GLU A 42 -17.62 9.83 3.63
CA GLU A 42 -17.14 11.18 3.94
C GLU A 42 -16.76 11.99 2.70
N TYR A 43 -16.11 11.36 1.72
CA TYR A 43 -15.58 12.05 0.53
C TYR A 43 -16.34 11.79 -0.77
N GLY A 44 -17.45 11.05 -0.67
CA GLY A 44 -18.31 10.73 -1.81
C GLY A 44 -17.55 9.96 -2.90
N VAL A 45 -16.80 8.93 -2.52
CA VAL A 45 -16.15 8.00 -3.46
C VAL A 45 -17.08 6.81 -3.64
N ASN A 46 -17.47 6.54 -4.88
CA ASN A 46 -18.41 5.49 -5.20
C ASN A 46 -17.71 4.12 -5.34
N PRO A 47 -18.46 2.99 -5.31
CA PRO A 47 -17.86 1.67 -5.41
C PRO A 47 -17.11 1.41 -6.74
N GLU A 48 -17.56 2.00 -7.85
CA GLU A 48 -16.91 1.81 -9.17
C GLU A 48 -15.51 2.43 -9.19
N GLU A 49 -15.32 3.59 -8.56
CA GLU A 49 -14.00 4.23 -8.36
C GLU A 49 -13.07 3.33 -7.54
N ILE A 50 -13.59 2.69 -6.49
CA ILE A 50 -12.82 1.75 -5.65
C ILE A 50 -12.43 0.49 -6.43
N GLU A 51 -13.35 -0.09 -7.20
CA GLU A 51 -13.05 -1.27 -8.02
C GLU A 51 -12.06 -0.95 -9.14
N ALA A 52 -12.16 0.23 -9.76
CA ALA A 52 -11.17 0.69 -10.73
C ALA A 52 -9.78 0.86 -10.11
N ALA A 53 -9.68 1.44 -8.91
CA ALA A 53 -8.43 1.58 -8.18
C ALA A 53 -7.80 0.22 -7.81
N LYS A 54 -8.63 -0.75 -7.38
CA LYS A 54 -8.19 -2.13 -7.12
C LYS A 54 -7.65 -2.80 -8.39
N ALA A 55 -8.38 -2.71 -9.50
CA ALA A 55 -7.96 -3.28 -10.78
C ALA A 55 -6.67 -2.63 -11.32
N ALA A 56 -6.45 -1.35 -11.04
CA ALA A 56 -5.22 -0.65 -11.37
C ALA A 56 -4.07 -0.91 -10.38
N HIS A 57 -4.33 -1.60 -9.27
CA HIS A 57 -3.42 -1.74 -8.12
C HIS A 57 -2.82 -0.40 -7.67
N SER A 58 -3.63 0.66 -7.73
CA SER A 58 -3.22 2.04 -7.45
C SER A 58 -4.37 2.87 -6.90
N GLY A 59 -4.10 3.64 -5.85
CA GLY A 59 -5.02 4.62 -5.30
C GLY A 59 -4.88 6.02 -5.90
N GLU A 60 -4.00 6.23 -6.89
CA GLU A 60 -3.69 7.57 -7.44
C GLU A 60 -4.87 8.22 -8.17
N SER A 61 -5.81 7.42 -8.67
CA SER A 61 -7.05 7.92 -9.29
C SER A 61 -8.10 8.38 -8.28
N LEU A 62 -7.94 8.03 -7.00
CA LEU A 62 -8.89 8.38 -5.96
C LEU A 62 -8.65 9.81 -5.45
N LYS A 63 -9.72 10.43 -4.95
CA LYS A 63 -9.65 11.76 -4.35
C LYS A 63 -8.59 11.80 -3.24
N PRO A 64 -7.63 12.75 -3.24
CA PRO A 64 -6.57 12.78 -2.23
C PRO A 64 -7.09 12.76 -0.79
N CYS A 65 -8.15 13.49 -0.48
CA CYS A 65 -8.72 13.48 0.86
C CYS A 65 -9.36 12.15 1.28
N PHE A 66 -9.87 11.36 0.32
CA PHE A 66 -10.29 9.99 0.61
C PHE A 66 -9.09 9.12 1.01
N VAL A 67 -7.98 9.22 0.28
CA VAL A 67 -6.74 8.49 0.58
C VAL A 67 -6.17 8.91 1.94
N ALA A 68 -6.18 10.22 2.23
CA ALA A 68 -5.78 10.74 3.53
C ALA A 68 -6.65 10.21 4.67
N CYS A 69 -7.98 10.19 4.52
CA CYS A 69 -8.88 9.60 5.51
C CYS A 69 -8.54 8.13 5.77
N PHE A 70 -8.31 7.37 4.70
CA PHE A 70 -7.93 5.97 4.81
C PHE A 70 -6.61 5.81 5.57
N PHE A 71 -5.56 6.55 5.18
CA PHE A 71 -4.26 6.51 5.84
C PHE A 71 -4.29 7.00 7.28
N LYS A 72 -5.14 7.98 7.61
CA LYS A 72 -5.35 8.43 8.99
C LYS A 72 -5.96 7.35 9.86
N LYS A 73 -7.03 6.71 9.37
CA LYS A 73 -7.66 5.59 10.09
C LYS A 73 -6.73 4.38 10.22
N LEU A 74 -5.84 4.19 9.26
CA LEU A 74 -4.79 3.17 9.33
C LEU A 74 -3.63 3.58 10.26
N GLY A 75 -3.51 4.86 10.62
CA GLY A 75 -2.43 5.42 11.43
C GLY A 75 -1.14 5.74 10.67
N VAL A 76 -1.16 5.68 9.34
CA VAL A 76 -0.02 5.99 8.45
C VAL A 76 0.15 7.50 8.28
N ILE A 77 -0.94 8.26 8.36
CA ILE A 77 -0.92 9.72 8.49
C ILE A 77 -1.46 10.05 9.88
N ASN A 78 -0.80 10.92 10.62
CA ASN A 78 -1.21 11.30 11.96
C ASN A 78 -2.25 12.44 11.96
N ASP A 79 -2.71 12.84 13.14
CA ASP A 79 -3.74 13.88 13.29
C ASP A 79 -3.27 15.28 12.82
N ASN A 80 -1.96 15.51 12.75
CA ASN A 80 -1.38 16.74 12.20
C ASN A 80 -1.36 16.75 10.68
N GLY A 81 -1.77 15.65 10.02
CA GLY A 81 -1.71 15.50 8.56
C GLY A 81 -0.33 15.09 8.05
N ASP A 82 0.60 14.73 8.94
CA ASP A 82 1.94 14.28 8.58
C ASP A 82 2.01 12.77 8.39
N PHE A 83 2.89 12.32 7.49
CA PHE A 83 3.19 10.91 7.34
C PHE A 83 3.98 10.40 8.56
N ASP A 84 3.54 9.27 9.12
CA ASP A 84 4.18 8.59 10.24
C ASP A 84 4.93 7.34 9.74
N PRO A 85 6.26 7.42 9.54
CA PRO A 85 7.04 6.31 9.02
C PRO A 85 7.12 5.14 10.02
N GLU A 86 7.13 5.41 11.32
CA GLU A 86 7.23 4.36 12.35
C GLU A 86 5.92 3.58 12.48
N ALA A 87 4.77 4.28 12.46
CA ALA A 87 3.47 3.62 12.40
C ALA A 87 3.33 2.79 11.11
N SER A 88 3.83 3.29 9.99
CA SER A 88 3.82 2.57 8.70
C SER A 88 4.66 1.29 8.75
N LYS A 89 5.87 1.34 9.32
CA LYS A 89 6.71 0.16 9.57
C LYS A 89 6.01 -0.86 10.47
N ALA A 90 5.34 -0.39 11.53
CA ALA A 90 4.58 -1.24 12.44
C ALA A 90 3.41 -1.93 11.71
N LYS A 91 2.70 -1.21 10.82
CA LYS A 91 1.67 -1.79 9.95
C LYS A 91 2.23 -2.79 8.94
N GLY A 92 3.42 -2.53 8.39
CA GLY A 92 4.15 -3.50 7.58
C GLY A 92 4.34 -4.83 8.31
N LYS A 93 4.86 -4.79 9.54
CA LYS A 93 5.03 -5.98 10.40
C LYS A 93 3.71 -6.65 10.77
N GLN A 94 2.62 -5.89 10.88
CA GLN A 94 1.29 -6.41 11.21
C GLN A 94 0.64 -7.13 10.02
N PHE A 95 0.78 -6.58 8.80
CA PHE A 95 0.05 -7.06 7.63
C PHE A 95 0.82 -8.06 6.78
N PHE A 96 2.15 -7.99 6.76
CA PHE A 96 2.98 -8.90 5.96
C PHE A 96 3.65 -9.93 6.85
N LYS A 97 3.58 -11.21 6.45
CA LYS A 97 4.27 -12.31 7.12
C LYS A 97 5.71 -12.47 6.64
N ASP A 98 5.94 -12.15 5.37
CA ASP A 98 7.25 -12.27 4.74
C ASP A 98 8.19 -11.13 5.19
N VAL A 99 9.42 -11.49 5.55
CA VAL A 99 10.40 -10.54 6.07
C VAL A 99 10.91 -9.60 4.98
N GLU A 100 10.98 -10.05 3.72
CA GLU A 100 11.35 -9.21 2.58
C GLU A 100 10.30 -8.13 2.34
N ASP A 101 9.00 -8.48 2.37
CA ASP A 101 7.91 -7.52 2.28
C ASP A 101 7.92 -6.51 3.44
N GLN A 102 8.13 -6.97 4.68
CA GLN A 102 8.25 -6.09 5.85
C GLN A 102 9.42 -5.11 5.72
N ASN A 103 10.57 -5.60 5.24
CA ASN A 103 11.75 -4.78 4.96
C ASN A 103 11.46 -3.78 3.84
N LYS A 104 10.72 -4.19 2.80
CA LYS A 104 10.38 -3.31 1.69
C LYS A 104 9.47 -2.17 2.11
N VAL A 105 8.46 -2.44 2.94
CA VAL A 105 7.64 -1.39 3.57
C VAL A 105 8.51 -0.45 4.39
N SER A 106 9.45 -0.99 5.17
CA SER A 106 10.31 -0.19 6.03
C SER A 106 11.24 0.74 5.24
N GLU A 107 11.86 0.22 4.18
CA GLU A 107 12.70 0.98 3.26
C GLU A 107 11.90 2.12 2.60
N ILE A 108 10.71 1.83 2.07
CA ILE A 108 9.87 2.85 1.43
C ILE A 108 9.44 3.90 2.45
N ALA A 109 9.09 3.50 3.67
CA ALA A 109 8.72 4.45 4.73
C ALA A 109 9.89 5.39 5.08
N ASP A 110 11.11 4.88 5.15
CA ASP A 110 12.30 5.71 5.38
C ASP A 110 12.53 6.71 4.25
N ILE A 111 12.49 6.24 2.99
CA ILE A 111 12.65 7.10 1.81
C ILE A 111 11.58 8.20 1.78
N CYS A 112 10.32 7.83 2.02
CA CYS A 112 9.20 8.74 1.91
C CYS A 112 9.04 9.68 3.11
N THR A 113 9.84 9.58 4.17
CA THR A 113 9.79 10.54 5.29
C THR A 113 10.06 11.98 4.83
N SER A 114 10.85 12.15 3.76
CA SER A 114 11.19 13.44 3.17
C SER A 114 9.98 14.27 2.73
N ILE A 115 8.85 13.65 2.40
CA ILE A 115 7.64 14.37 1.98
C ILE A 115 7.06 15.26 3.09
N ASN A 116 7.45 15.02 4.36
CA ASN A 116 7.00 15.85 5.48
C ASN A 116 7.57 17.26 5.44
N ALA A 117 8.66 17.49 4.71
CA ALA A 117 9.23 18.82 4.49
C ALA A 117 8.49 19.62 3.40
N GLU A 118 7.64 18.97 2.61
CA GLU A 118 6.89 19.62 1.53
C GLU A 118 5.75 20.49 2.09
N THR A 119 5.56 21.65 1.47
CA THR A 119 4.48 22.56 1.82
C THR A 119 3.15 22.01 1.31
N VAL A 120 2.15 21.98 2.19
CA VAL A 120 0.80 21.52 1.89
C VAL A 120 -0.22 22.65 2.10
N SER A 121 -1.31 22.63 1.35
CA SER A 121 -2.34 23.68 1.35
C SER A 121 -3.49 23.43 2.32
N ASP A 122 -3.65 22.18 2.75
CA ASP A 122 -4.82 21.65 3.45
C ASP A 122 -4.60 21.45 4.96
N LYS A 123 -3.56 22.12 5.50
CA LYS A 123 -3.20 22.15 6.92
C LYS A 123 -3.06 20.73 7.48
N THR A 124 -3.96 20.33 8.37
CA THR A 124 -3.92 19.04 9.05
C THR A 124 -4.76 17.98 8.34
N GLN A 125 -5.45 18.26 7.24
CA GLN A 125 -6.31 17.29 6.57
C GLN A 125 -5.49 16.13 5.98
N GLY A 126 -4.30 16.40 5.46
CA GLY A 126 -3.36 15.39 4.96
C GLY A 126 -3.69 14.87 3.56
N CYS A 127 -4.64 15.47 2.85
CA CYS A 127 -4.97 15.23 1.46
C CYS A 127 -3.75 15.43 0.55
N ASP A 128 -3.10 16.60 0.61
CA ASP A 128 -1.92 16.88 -0.22
C ASP A 128 -0.78 15.93 0.15
N ARG A 129 -0.59 15.69 1.46
CA ARG A 129 0.42 14.76 1.98
C ARG A 129 0.19 13.33 1.53
N SER A 130 -1.05 12.86 1.49
CA SER A 130 -1.39 11.52 0.99
C SER A 130 -1.08 11.35 -0.49
N LYS A 131 -1.25 12.41 -1.30
CA LYS A 131 -0.87 12.39 -2.71
C LYS A 131 0.65 12.28 -2.85
N LEU A 132 1.40 13.11 -2.13
CA LEU A 132 2.87 13.04 -2.09
C LEU A 132 3.36 11.66 -1.63
N LEU A 133 2.69 11.07 -0.64
CA LEU A 133 3.02 9.73 -0.15
C LEU A 133 2.75 8.66 -1.21
N MET A 134 1.61 8.71 -1.90
CA MET A 134 1.29 7.79 -3.00
C MET A 134 2.30 7.92 -4.15
N GLU A 135 2.66 9.13 -4.55
CA GLU A 135 3.68 9.35 -5.58
C GLU A 135 5.05 8.83 -5.15
N CYS A 136 5.45 9.07 -3.90
CA CYS A 136 6.70 8.55 -3.36
C CYS A 136 6.69 7.01 -3.30
N TYR A 137 5.60 6.41 -2.83
CA TYR A 137 5.40 4.96 -2.81
C TYR A 137 5.50 4.39 -4.23
N SER A 138 4.76 4.93 -5.20
CA SER A 138 4.77 4.48 -6.60
C SER A 138 6.17 4.50 -7.23
N LYS A 139 6.98 5.53 -6.91
CA LYS A 139 8.37 5.62 -7.40
C LYS A 139 9.30 4.57 -6.79
N ASN A 140 9.04 4.14 -5.55
CA ASN A 140 9.97 3.30 -4.76
C ASN A 140 9.48 1.85 -4.54
N LYS A 141 8.22 1.55 -4.86
CA LYS A 141 7.63 0.21 -4.66
C LYS A 141 8.25 -0.85 -5.55
N GLY A 142 8.75 -0.49 -6.74
CA GLY A 142 9.18 -1.46 -7.74
C GLY A 142 8.02 -2.41 -8.09
N GLY A 143 8.21 -3.70 -7.83
CA GLY A 143 7.17 -4.73 -7.99
C GLY A 143 6.28 -4.96 -6.76
N PHE A 144 6.62 -4.38 -5.61
CA PHE A 144 5.85 -4.54 -4.38
C PHE A 144 4.47 -3.86 -4.51
N SER A 145 3.42 -4.61 -4.18
CA SER A 145 2.07 -4.07 -4.08
C SER A 145 1.26 -4.86 -3.06
N PRO A 146 0.72 -4.23 -1.99
CA PRO A 146 -0.19 -4.89 -1.06
C PRO A 146 -1.47 -5.41 -1.72
N PHE A 147 -1.75 -4.95 -2.95
CA PHE A 147 -2.99 -5.23 -3.67
C PHE A 147 -2.81 -6.25 -4.81
N VAL A 148 -1.59 -6.73 -5.08
CA VAL A 148 -1.29 -7.71 -6.15
C VAL A 148 -1.27 -9.11 -5.60
#